data_AF-A0A917CBA8-F1
#
_entry.id   AF-A0A917CBA8-F1
#
_cell.length_a   1.000
_cell.length_b   1.000
_cell.length_c   1.000
_cell.angle_alpha   90.00
_cell.angle_beta   90.00
_cell.angle_gamma   90.00
#
_symmetry.space_group_name_H-M   'P 1'
#
loop_
_entity.id
_entity.type
_entity.pdbx_description
1 polymer ?
#
loop_
_entity_poly.entity_id
_entity_poly.type
_entity_poly.pdbx_seq_one_letter_code
_entity_poly.pdbx_strand_id
1 'polypeptide(L)'
;MNFSNYFKTPLEQWIEEQYQSNDIHTPIDLDIDKIAMIFGVDIIYYDNSPFSENEDKVIFIDRRDDYIEQRRIFFHELCHVIRHSGDQRWMPELFREAQENDANRFALYAMIPFFMFEQKQLPVNRREVLSFLASEFQTFTDFAEIRLKQIEDRITDSELRSTFTYASMAPKNDEATINESAASGLDYLQQPRIHSLYGMDDFSRPHALVIEQRQGFNWDEPLLLNVDRNYKVHNSSFYRSRHDATVLPGDLSIPPDQRGM
;
A
#
# COMPACT_ATOMS: atom_id res chain seq x y z
N MET A 1 8.77 1.91 22.61
CA MET A 1 7.89 2.19 21.46
C MET A 1 6.50 1.68 21.82
N ASN A 2 5.42 2.45 21.58
CA ASN A 2 4.06 2.00 21.89
C ASN A 2 3.42 1.40 20.62
N PHE A 3 3.45 0.07 20.50
CA PHE A 3 2.92 -0.63 19.33
C PHE A 3 1.40 -0.54 19.19
N SER A 4 0.67 -0.19 20.25
CA SER A 4 -0.80 -0.05 20.22
C SER A 4 -1.30 1.00 19.23
N ASN A 5 -0.43 1.93 18.81
CA ASN A 5 -0.76 2.97 17.84
C ASN A 5 -0.46 2.57 16.39
N TYR A 6 0.06 1.37 16.16
CA TYR A 6 0.36 0.86 14.83
C TYR A 6 -0.87 0.24 14.17
N PHE A 7 -1.18 0.71 12.96
CA PHE A 7 -2.22 0.12 12.12
C PHE A 7 -1.60 -0.61 10.94
N LYS A 8 -1.77 -1.94 10.90
CA LYS A 8 -1.33 -2.79 9.79
C LYS A 8 -2.08 -2.40 8.51
N THR A 9 -1.34 -2.24 7.41
CA THR A 9 -1.95 -2.07 6.08
C THR A 9 -2.69 -3.34 5.65
N PRO A 10 -3.61 -3.27 4.67
CA PRO A 10 -4.23 -4.48 4.13
C PRO A 10 -3.22 -5.51 3.61
N LEU A 11 -2.09 -5.06 3.07
CA LEU A 11 -1.03 -5.96 2.62
C LEU A 11 -0.37 -6.69 3.80
N GLU A 12 -0.10 -5.99 4.89
CA GLU A 12 0.46 -6.62 6.11
C GLU A 12 -0.51 -7.58 6.76
N GLN A 13 -1.81 -7.25 6.81
CA GLN A 13 -2.85 -8.13 7.32
C GLN A 13 -2.93 -9.41 6.47
N TRP A 14 -2.92 -9.26 5.14
CA TRP A 14 -2.92 -10.40 4.24
C TRP A 14 -1.67 -11.29 4.42
N ILE A 15 -0.47 -10.71 4.49
CA ILE A 15 0.77 -11.48 4.74
C ILE A 15 0.68 -12.22 6.08
N GLU A 16 0.21 -11.55 7.12
CA GLU A 16 0.03 -12.15 8.45
C GLU A 16 -0.97 -13.31 8.43
N GLU A 17 -2.11 -13.15 7.75
CA GLU A 17 -3.09 -14.23 7.59
C GLU A 17 -2.49 -15.43 6.84
N GLN A 18 -1.74 -15.20 5.76
CA GLN A 18 -1.06 -16.28 5.03
C GLN A 18 -0.04 -16.99 5.91
N TYR A 19 0.72 -16.26 6.71
CA TYR A 19 1.73 -16.85 7.60
C TYR A 19 1.09 -17.61 8.77
N GLN A 20 0.16 -17.00 9.48
CA GLN A 20 -0.48 -17.62 10.64
C GLN A 20 -1.31 -18.85 10.27
N SER A 21 -1.99 -18.84 9.12
CA SER A 21 -2.76 -20.00 8.64
C SER A 21 -1.89 -21.18 8.18
N ASN A 22 -0.59 -20.97 8.00
CA ASN A 22 0.38 -21.98 7.56
C ASN A 22 1.51 -22.19 8.60
N ASP A 23 1.20 -21.98 9.89
CA ASP A 23 2.11 -22.23 11.01
C ASP A 23 3.46 -21.49 10.89
N ILE A 24 3.43 -20.24 10.43
CA ILE A 24 4.57 -19.31 10.44
C ILE A 24 4.28 -18.23 11.48
N HIS A 25 4.90 -18.35 12.66
CA HIS A 25 4.58 -17.50 13.82
C HIS A 25 5.75 -16.68 14.32
N THR A 26 6.97 -17.11 14.05
CA THR A 26 8.19 -16.50 14.56
C THR A 26 9.21 -16.30 13.44
N PRO A 27 10.23 -15.43 13.62
CA PRO A 27 11.21 -15.16 12.57
C PRO A 27 11.98 -16.39 12.09
N ILE A 28 12.19 -17.39 12.97
CA ILE A 28 12.85 -18.66 12.60
C ILE A 28 11.98 -19.51 11.67
N ASP A 29 10.67 -19.28 11.63
CA ASP A 29 9.76 -19.97 10.71
C ASP A 29 9.78 -19.37 9.30
N LEU A 30 10.44 -18.21 9.08
CA LEU A 30 10.53 -17.51 7.80
C LEU A 30 11.55 -18.16 6.86
N ASP A 31 11.43 -19.46 6.65
CA ASP A 31 12.23 -20.23 5.69
C ASP A 31 11.68 -20.05 4.26
N ILE A 32 12.56 -19.76 3.30
CA ILE A 32 12.12 -19.40 1.93
C ILE A 32 11.53 -20.59 1.18
N ASP A 33 12.01 -21.82 1.42
CA ASP A 33 11.47 -23.02 0.78
C ASP A 33 10.07 -23.34 1.34
N LYS A 34 9.88 -23.20 2.66
CA LYS A 34 8.56 -23.33 3.30
C LYS A 34 7.58 -22.28 2.75
N ILE A 35 8.01 -21.04 2.64
CA ILE A 35 7.17 -19.94 2.14
C ILE A 35 6.81 -20.17 0.67
N ALA A 36 7.77 -20.58 -0.16
CA ALA A 36 7.51 -20.88 -1.58
C ALA A 36 6.46 -21.99 -1.73
N MET A 37 6.56 -23.06 -0.92
CA MET A 37 5.56 -24.13 -0.89
C MET A 37 4.16 -23.63 -0.52
N ILE A 38 4.04 -22.75 0.48
CA ILE A 38 2.75 -22.16 0.89
C ILE A 38 2.10 -21.37 -0.25
N PHE A 39 2.89 -20.62 -1.02
CA PHE A 39 2.39 -19.84 -2.14
C PHE A 39 2.28 -20.63 -3.46
N GLY A 40 2.69 -21.90 -3.47
CA GLY A 40 2.73 -22.73 -4.67
C GLY A 40 3.69 -22.17 -5.73
N VAL A 41 4.88 -21.79 -5.28
CA VAL A 41 5.97 -21.23 -6.09
C VAL A 41 7.17 -22.16 -6.03
N ASP A 42 7.78 -22.44 -7.17
CA ASP A 42 9.01 -23.22 -7.24
C ASP A 42 10.25 -22.31 -7.18
N ILE A 43 11.32 -22.78 -6.53
CA ILE A 43 12.61 -22.08 -6.49
C ILE A 43 13.64 -22.85 -7.31
N ILE A 44 14.32 -22.17 -8.23
CA ILE A 44 15.43 -22.71 -9.01
C ILE A 44 16.71 -21.93 -8.68
N TYR A 45 17.68 -22.63 -8.11
CA TYR A 45 19.01 -22.08 -7.84
C TYR A 45 19.94 -22.31 -9.04
N TYR A 46 20.56 -21.25 -9.57
CA TYR A 46 21.41 -21.31 -10.77
C TYR A 46 22.49 -20.22 -10.79
N ASP A 47 23.40 -20.24 -11.78
CA ASP A 47 24.59 -19.37 -11.84
C ASP A 47 24.37 -18.13 -12.75
N ASN A 48 23.28 -17.38 -12.58
CA ASN A 48 22.95 -16.18 -13.37
C ASN A 48 22.05 -15.20 -12.60
N SER A 49 21.81 -14.02 -13.18
CA SER A 49 21.05 -12.92 -12.56
C SER A 49 19.60 -13.30 -12.22
N PRO A 50 19.16 -13.12 -10.98
CA PRO A 50 17.84 -13.58 -10.51
C PRO A 50 16.69 -12.91 -11.26
N PHE A 51 15.56 -13.63 -11.36
CA PHE A 51 14.31 -13.16 -11.93
C PHE A 51 13.16 -14.11 -11.56
N SER A 52 11.92 -13.72 -11.82
CA SER A 52 10.74 -14.57 -11.71
C SER A 52 10.07 -14.83 -13.06
N GLU A 53 9.48 -16.02 -13.21
CA GLU A 53 8.43 -16.29 -14.17
C GLU A 53 7.10 -16.41 -13.43
N ASN A 54 6.20 -15.46 -13.67
CA ASN A 54 4.92 -15.33 -13.00
C ASN A 54 3.88 -16.34 -13.52
N GLU A 55 3.93 -16.74 -14.80
CA GLU A 55 2.93 -17.68 -15.35
C GLU A 55 3.10 -19.09 -14.78
N ASP A 56 4.33 -19.60 -14.82
CA ASP A 56 4.70 -20.91 -14.27
C ASP A 56 4.98 -20.88 -12.76
N LYS A 57 4.94 -19.69 -12.14
CA LYS A 57 5.25 -19.46 -10.71
C LYS A 57 6.60 -20.02 -10.28
N VAL A 58 7.65 -19.55 -10.95
CA VAL A 58 9.03 -19.97 -10.66
C VAL A 58 9.88 -18.76 -10.32
N ILE A 59 10.65 -18.85 -9.24
CA ILE A 59 11.65 -17.85 -8.85
C ILE A 59 13.04 -18.43 -9.11
N PHE A 60 13.85 -17.70 -9.86
CA PHE A 60 15.25 -18.02 -10.12
C PHE A 60 16.15 -17.20 -9.20
N ILE A 61 16.97 -17.90 -8.41
CA ILE A 61 17.90 -17.30 -7.44
C ILE A 61 19.34 -17.63 -7.81
N ASP A 62 20.23 -16.64 -7.79
CA ASP A 62 21.65 -16.90 -8.01
C ASP A 62 22.24 -17.69 -6.83
N ARG A 63 22.71 -18.90 -7.10
CA ARG A 63 23.28 -19.78 -6.06
C ARG A 63 24.59 -19.27 -5.49
N ARG A 64 25.21 -18.27 -6.12
CA ARG A 64 26.49 -17.66 -5.72
C ARG A 64 26.29 -16.53 -4.72
N ASP A 65 25.07 -15.99 -4.61
CA ASP A 65 24.72 -14.98 -3.62
C ASP A 65 24.74 -15.60 -2.21
N ASP A 66 25.05 -14.79 -1.20
CA ASP A 66 24.95 -15.23 0.17
C ASP A 66 23.48 -15.40 0.59
N TYR A 67 23.25 -16.17 1.65
CA TYR A 67 21.91 -16.52 2.11
C TYR A 67 21.01 -15.31 2.40
N ILE A 68 21.56 -14.20 2.92
CA ILE A 68 20.75 -13.00 3.22
C ILE A 68 20.32 -12.33 1.92
N GLU A 69 21.21 -12.26 0.93
CA GLU A 69 20.89 -11.72 -0.38
C GLU A 69 19.87 -12.59 -1.13
N GLN A 70 20.02 -13.92 -1.08
CA GLN A 70 19.05 -14.87 -1.64
C GLN A 70 17.66 -14.67 -1.02
N ARG A 71 17.56 -14.45 0.30
CA ARG A 71 16.29 -14.13 0.95
C ARG A 71 15.71 -12.83 0.45
N ARG A 72 16.52 -11.77 0.39
CA ARG A 72 16.07 -10.44 -0.07
C ARG A 72 15.48 -10.53 -1.48
N ILE A 73 16.18 -11.23 -2.39
CA ILE A 73 15.74 -11.50 -3.76
C ILE A 73 14.45 -12.32 -3.75
N PHE A 74 14.43 -13.44 -3.01
CA PHE A 74 13.26 -14.32 -2.93
C PHE A 74 11.99 -13.55 -2.57
N PHE A 75 12.02 -12.73 -1.51
CA PHE A 75 10.83 -11.99 -1.09
C PHE A 75 10.42 -10.90 -2.08
N HIS A 76 11.36 -10.29 -2.80
CA HIS A 76 11.07 -9.34 -3.88
C HIS A 76 10.38 -10.06 -5.05
N GLU A 77 10.97 -11.14 -5.56
CA GLU A 77 10.44 -11.94 -6.66
C GLU A 77 9.12 -12.63 -6.32
N LEU A 78 8.93 -13.03 -5.06
CA LEU A 78 7.67 -13.59 -4.59
C LEU A 78 6.50 -12.60 -4.76
N CYS A 79 6.73 -11.30 -4.58
CA CYS A 79 5.73 -10.29 -4.88
C CYS A 79 5.34 -10.30 -6.36
N HIS A 80 6.32 -10.39 -7.27
CA HIS A 80 6.06 -10.45 -8.71
C HIS A 80 5.19 -11.65 -9.05
N VAL A 81 5.54 -12.83 -8.54
CA VAL A 81 4.82 -14.06 -8.82
C VAL A 81 3.37 -14.03 -8.31
N ILE A 82 3.14 -13.55 -7.09
CA ILE A 82 1.81 -13.68 -6.45
C ILE A 82 0.90 -12.47 -6.63
N ARG A 83 1.42 -11.30 -7.03
CA ARG A 83 0.65 -10.03 -7.10
C ARG A 83 0.70 -9.34 -8.45
N HIS A 84 1.71 -9.62 -9.28
CA HIS A 84 1.91 -8.89 -10.52
C HIS A 84 1.52 -9.72 -11.74
N SER A 85 1.25 -9.04 -12.84
CA SER A 85 0.90 -9.66 -14.12
C SER A 85 1.45 -8.80 -15.26
N GLY A 86 1.62 -9.42 -16.42
CA GLY A 86 2.20 -8.80 -17.60
C GLY A 86 3.72 -8.93 -17.67
N ASP A 87 4.26 -8.65 -18.85
CA ASP A 87 5.69 -8.73 -19.13
C ASP A 87 6.34 -7.35 -18.98
N GLN A 88 7.21 -7.20 -17.97
CA GLN A 88 7.88 -5.94 -17.66
C GLN A 88 8.75 -5.40 -18.81
N ARG A 89 9.18 -6.25 -19.76
CA ARG A 89 9.95 -5.83 -20.94
C ARG A 89 9.13 -4.99 -21.91
N TRP A 90 7.81 -5.17 -21.88
CA TRP A 90 6.86 -4.45 -22.73
C TRP A 90 5.96 -3.50 -21.93
N MET A 91 6.15 -3.43 -20.61
CA MET A 91 5.35 -2.62 -19.71
C MET A 91 5.77 -1.16 -19.77
N PRO A 92 4.83 -0.20 -19.77
CA PRO A 92 5.20 1.21 -19.67
C PRO A 92 5.92 1.49 -18.35
N GLU A 93 6.90 2.41 -18.39
CA GLU A 93 7.85 2.66 -17.30
C GLU A 93 7.17 2.90 -15.94
N LEU A 94 6.14 3.74 -15.89
CA LEU A 94 5.43 4.05 -14.65
C LEU A 94 4.74 2.82 -14.02
N PHE A 95 4.26 1.87 -14.83
CA PHE A 95 3.67 0.63 -14.32
C PHE A 95 4.74 -0.33 -13.81
N ARG A 96 5.88 -0.40 -14.51
CA ARG A 96 7.04 -1.18 -14.06
C ARG A 96 7.55 -0.64 -12.73
N GLU A 97 7.74 0.67 -12.59
CA GLU A 97 8.13 1.32 -11.35
C GLU A 97 7.12 1.10 -10.22
N ALA A 98 5.82 1.15 -10.51
CA ALA A 98 4.79 0.84 -9.53
C ALA A 98 4.91 -0.60 -9.00
N GLN A 99 5.18 -1.58 -9.88
CA GLN A 99 5.42 -2.97 -9.49
C GLN A 99 6.71 -3.12 -8.68
N GLU A 100 7.83 -2.51 -9.09
CA GLU A 100 9.08 -2.56 -8.31
C GLU A 100 8.91 -1.93 -6.92
N ASN A 101 8.19 -0.82 -6.83
CA ASN A 101 7.89 -0.18 -5.56
C ASN A 101 6.98 -1.04 -4.68
N ASP A 102 6.03 -1.79 -5.27
CA ASP A 102 5.21 -2.73 -4.52
C ASP A 102 6.03 -3.93 -4.04
N ALA A 103 6.89 -4.50 -4.89
CA ALA A 103 7.77 -5.61 -4.54
C ALA A 103 8.75 -5.26 -3.41
N ASN A 104 9.36 -4.07 -3.46
CA ASN A 104 10.21 -3.56 -2.39
C ASN A 104 9.46 -3.44 -1.05
N ARG A 105 8.20 -2.94 -1.08
CA ARG A 105 7.37 -2.83 0.13
C ARG A 105 6.90 -4.18 0.64
N PHE A 106 6.52 -5.07 -0.26
CA PHE A 106 6.15 -6.44 0.06
C PHE A 106 7.28 -7.14 0.78
N ALA A 107 8.51 -7.06 0.26
CA ALA A 107 9.68 -7.67 0.87
C ALA A 107 9.89 -7.19 2.31
N LEU A 108 9.72 -5.89 2.58
CA LEU A 108 9.82 -5.33 3.95
C LEU A 108 8.80 -5.96 4.90
N TYR A 109 7.56 -6.15 4.46
CA TYR A 109 6.50 -6.74 5.28
C TYR A 109 6.65 -8.25 5.44
N ALA A 110 7.10 -8.95 4.40
CA ALA A 110 7.25 -10.40 4.38
C ALA A 110 8.49 -10.85 5.17
N MET A 111 9.61 -10.13 5.05
CA MET A 111 10.85 -10.43 5.79
C MET A 111 10.79 -10.00 7.25
N ILE A 112 10.08 -8.91 7.56
CA ILE A 112 9.92 -8.40 8.93
C ILE A 112 8.43 -8.10 9.18
N PRO A 113 7.60 -9.15 9.34
CA PRO A 113 6.18 -8.98 9.61
C PRO A 113 5.96 -8.26 10.93
N PHE A 114 5.04 -7.29 10.93
CA PHE A 114 4.81 -6.48 12.13
C PHE A 114 4.39 -7.33 13.33
N PHE A 115 3.57 -8.37 13.11
CA PHE A 115 3.10 -9.25 14.19
C PHE A 115 4.22 -10.05 14.88
N MET A 116 5.32 -10.33 14.17
CA MET A 116 6.51 -10.94 14.75
C MET A 116 7.40 -9.90 15.43
N PHE A 117 7.50 -8.72 14.80
CA PHE A 117 8.28 -7.60 15.31
C PHE A 117 7.75 -7.08 16.65
N GLU A 118 6.44 -6.90 16.78
CA GLU A 118 5.80 -6.32 17.97
C GLU A 118 5.98 -7.19 19.23
N GLN A 119 6.32 -8.47 19.07
CA GLN A 119 6.58 -9.41 20.16
C GLN A 119 8.02 -9.30 20.69
N LYS A 120 8.91 -8.56 20.02
CA LYS A 120 10.32 -8.50 20.39
C LYS A 120 10.59 -7.46 21.47
N GLN A 121 11.45 -7.82 22.42
CA GLN A 121 12.00 -6.88 23.39
C GLN A 121 13.16 -6.13 22.75
N LEU A 122 12.92 -4.88 22.38
CA LEU A 122 13.92 -4.06 21.70
C LEU A 122 14.95 -3.49 22.69
N PRO A 123 16.25 -3.53 22.36
CA PRO A 123 17.28 -2.80 23.08
C PRO A 123 17.00 -1.29 23.15
N VAL A 124 17.62 -0.60 24.11
CA VAL A 124 17.46 0.87 24.25
C VAL A 124 18.23 1.62 23.15
N ASN A 125 19.40 1.10 22.75
CA ASN A 125 20.24 1.75 21.76
C ASN A 125 19.80 1.41 20.33
N ARG A 126 19.57 2.42 19.47
CA ARG A 126 19.15 2.20 18.08
C ARG A 126 20.08 1.28 17.29
N ARG A 127 21.40 1.40 17.45
CA ARG A 127 22.36 0.52 16.74
C ARG A 127 22.22 -0.94 17.19
N GLU A 128 21.97 -1.16 18.48
CA GLU A 128 21.71 -2.49 19.01
C GLU A 128 20.37 -3.03 18.52
N VAL A 129 19.33 -2.19 18.42
CA VAL A 129 18.05 -2.57 17.80
C VAL A 129 18.27 -3.03 16.36
N LEU A 130 18.97 -2.26 15.54
CA LEU A 130 19.22 -2.62 14.13
C LEU A 130 20.03 -3.92 14.03
N SER A 131 21.06 -4.09 14.84
CA SER A 131 21.87 -5.32 14.86
C SER A 131 21.06 -6.53 15.32
N PHE A 132 20.20 -6.34 16.32
CA PHE A 132 19.27 -7.35 16.81
C PHE A 132 18.27 -7.76 15.73
N LEU A 133 17.62 -6.79 15.07
CA LEU A 133 16.64 -7.07 14.02
C LEU A 133 17.25 -7.75 12.80
N ALA A 134 18.43 -7.28 12.36
CA ALA A 134 19.18 -7.90 11.26
C ALA A 134 19.48 -9.37 11.55
N SER A 135 19.93 -9.67 12.78
CA SER A 135 20.18 -11.05 13.22
C SER A 135 18.90 -11.88 13.35
N GLU A 136 17.86 -11.32 13.97
CA GLU A 136 16.62 -12.02 14.30
C GLU A 136 15.82 -12.40 13.04
N PHE A 137 15.77 -11.50 12.05
CA PHE A 137 15.02 -11.69 10.80
C PHE A 137 15.91 -12.15 9.62
N GLN A 138 17.20 -12.40 9.88
CA GLN A 138 18.18 -12.82 8.88
C GLN A 138 18.17 -11.88 7.65
N THR A 139 18.41 -10.60 7.90
CA THR A 139 18.37 -9.52 6.90
C THR A 139 19.54 -8.56 7.06
N PHE A 140 19.72 -7.65 6.11
CA PHE A 140 20.73 -6.60 6.20
C PHE A 140 20.32 -5.48 7.17
N THR A 141 21.29 -4.83 7.79
CA THR A 141 21.08 -3.78 8.79
C THR A 141 20.31 -2.57 8.24
N ASP A 142 20.62 -2.17 7.01
CA ASP A 142 19.95 -1.10 6.27
C ASP A 142 18.50 -1.47 5.91
N PHE A 143 18.24 -2.73 5.54
CA PHE A 143 16.88 -3.23 5.33
C PHE A 143 16.05 -3.19 6.62
N ALA A 144 16.64 -3.63 7.74
CA ALA A 144 16.04 -3.52 9.06
C ALA A 144 15.79 -2.06 9.46
N GLU A 145 16.70 -1.14 9.09
CA GLU A 145 16.54 0.29 9.35
C GLU A 145 15.36 0.90 8.58
N ILE A 146 15.20 0.55 7.30
CA ILE A 146 14.06 0.98 6.48
C ILE A 146 12.76 0.53 7.13
N ARG A 147 12.67 -0.75 7.51
CA ARG A 147 11.46 -1.28 8.15
C ARG A 147 11.19 -0.63 9.52
N LEU A 148 12.21 -0.48 10.36
CA LEU A 148 12.07 0.14 11.67
C LEU A 148 11.57 1.58 11.53
N LYS A 149 12.15 2.35 10.61
CA LYS A 149 11.73 3.72 10.31
C LYS A 149 10.27 3.76 9.84
N GLN A 150 9.88 2.86 8.95
CA GLN A 150 8.49 2.78 8.48
C GLN A 150 7.51 2.48 9.64
N ILE A 151 7.93 1.67 10.62
CA ILE A 151 7.13 1.39 11.82
C ILE A 151 7.03 2.61 12.72
N GLU A 152 8.16 3.28 12.97
CA GLU A 152 8.26 4.54 13.73
C GLU A 152 7.35 5.63 13.15
N ASP A 153 7.44 5.85 11.84
CA ASP A 153 6.70 6.89 11.14
C ASP A 153 5.19 6.62 11.23
N ARG A 154 4.74 5.37 11.08
CA ARG A 154 3.31 5.01 11.20
C ARG A 154 2.75 5.19 12.60
N ILE A 155 3.51 4.85 13.63
CA ILE A 155 3.12 5.07 15.02
C ILE A 155 2.97 6.57 15.27
N THR A 156 3.95 7.36 14.81
CA THR A 156 3.97 8.82 14.96
C THR A 156 2.78 9.47 14.23
N ASP A 157 2.50 9.04 13.00
CA ASP A 157 1.38 9.57 12.20
C ASP A 157 0.02 9.28 12.85
N SER A 158 -0.14 8.08 13.43
CA SER A 158 -1.33 7.70 14.19
C SER A 158 -1.53 8.57 15.42
N GLU A 159 -0.47 8.80 16.20
CA GLU A 159 -0.49 9.67 17.37
C GLU A 159 -0.86 11.11 16.99
N LEU A 160 -0.28 11.62 15.91
CA LEU A 160 -0.57 12.95 15.39
C LEU A 160 -2.04 13.08 14.94
N ARG A 161 -2.54 12.11 14.17
CA ARG A 161 -3.94 12.08 13.72
C ARG A 161 -4.91 12.04 14.89
N SER A 162 -4.66 11.18 15.87
CA SER A 162 -5.51 11.08 17.06
C SER A 162 -5.57 12.42 17.82
N THR A 163 -4.41 13.07 18.00
CA THR A 163 -4.31 14.39 18.65
C THR A 163 -5.10 15.46 17.92
N PHE A 164 -5.03 15.52 16.59
CA PHE A 164 -5.82 16.47 15.80
C PHE A 164 -7.31 16.16 15.81
N THR A 165 -7.71 14.89 15.78
CA THR A 165 -9.11 14.48 15.93
C THR A 165 -9.66 14.92 17.29
N TYR A 166 -8.95 14.66 18.39
CA TYR A 166 -9.37 15.11 19.72
C TYR A 166 -9.44 16.63 19.85
N ALA A 167 -8.50 17.37 19.26
CA ALA A 167 -8.54 18.84 19.24
C ALA A 167 -9.72 19.39 18.42
N SER A 168 -10.13 18.68 17.36
CA SER A 168 -11.29 19.05 16.53
C SER A 168 -12.65 18.69 17.18
N MET A 169 -12.67 17.73 18.10
CA MET A 169 -13.85 17.29 18.86
C MET A 169 -14.04 18.04 20.19
N ALA A 170 -13.17 18.99 20.52
CA ALA A 170 -13.38 19.89 21.66
C ALA A 170 -14.70 20.67 21.46
N PRO A 171 -15.56 20.79 22.49
CA PRO A 171 -16.93 21.27 22.31
C PRO A 171 -16.93 22.73 21.83
N LYS A 172 -17.33 22.93 20.58
CA LYS A 172 -17.86 24.22 20.12
C LYS A 172 -19.26 24.36 20.72
N ASN A 173 -19.37 25.19 21.75
CA ASN A 173 -20.64 25.82 22.07
C ASN A 173 -21.00 26.73 20.90
N ASP A 174 -21.79 26.26 19.94
CA ASP A 174 -22.54 27.13 19.03
C ASP A 174 -23.76 26.37 18.48
N GLU A 175 -24.92 26.96 18.73
CA GLU A 175 -26.24 26.56 18.25
C GLU A 175 -26.28 26.54 16.71
N ALA A 176 -26.73 25.44 16.12
CA ALA A 176 -27.24 25.45 14.74
C ALA A 176 -28.20 24.28 14.50
N THR A 177 -29.49 24.63 14.59
CA THR A 177 -30.67 24.12 13.89
C THR A 177 -30.51 22.82 13.08
N ILE A 178 -30.99 21.72 13.65
CA ILE A 178 -31.19 20.44 12.97
C ILE A 178 -32.47 20.54 12.13
N ASN A 179 -32.34 20.49 10.80
CA ASN A 179 -33.39 20.01 9.92
C ASN A 179 -32.92 18.68 9.33
N GLU A 180 -33.20 17.60 10.05
CA GLU A 180 -33.11 16.24 9.54
C GLU A 180 -34.30 15.99 8.61
N SER A 181 -34.02 15.70 7.34
CA SER A 181 -34.95 14.95 6.48
C SER A 181 -34.46 13.50 6.35
N ALA A 182 -35.39 12.59 6.59
CA ALA A 182 -35.18 11.15 6.57
C ALA A 182 -34.96 10.63 5.15
N ALA A 183 -33.78 10.06 4.87
CA ALA A 183 -33.54 9.20 3.72
C ALA A 183 -33.05 7.83 4.22
N SER A 184 -33.72 6.78 3.75
CA SER A 184 -33.57 5.39 4.19
C SER A 184 -32.15 4.85 4.03
N GLY A 185 -31.70 4.05 5.01
CA GLY A 185 -30.33 3.57 5.19
C GLY A 185 -29.74 2.60 4.16
N LEU A 186 -29.99 2.77 2.86
CA LEU A 186 -29.30 2.08 1.77
C LEU A 186 -28.95 2.99 0.56
N ASP A 187 -29.33 4.28 0.59
CA ASP A 187 -29.07 5.22 -0.53
C ASP A 187 -27.58 5.53 -0.75
N TYR A 188 -26.74 5.40 0.28
CA TYR A 188 -25.29 5.62 0.18
C TYR A 188 -24.57 4.58 -0.70
N LEU A 189 -25.25 3.49 -1.09
CA LEU A 189 -24.72 2.50 -2.03
C LEU A 189 -24.99 2.87 -3.51
N GLN A 190 -25.87 3.83 -3.77
CA GLN A 190 -26.20 4.29 -5.12
C GLN A 190 -25.34 5.47 -5.59
N GLN A 191 -24.65 6.14 -4.66
CA GLN A 191 -23.85 7.33 -4.97
C GLN A 191 -22.41 6.98 -5.39
N PRO A 192 -21.84 7.73 -6.36
CA PRO A 192 -20.45 7.57 -6.76
C PRO A 192 -19.51 7.93 -5.62
N ARG A 193 -18.48 7.12 -5.42
CA ARG A 193 -17.43 7.36 -4.41
C ARG A 193 -16.20 7.93 -5.08
N ILE A 194 -15.64 8.99 -4.51
CA ILE A 194 -14.41 9.61 -5.02
C ILE A 194 -13.26 9.26 -4.08
N HIS A 195 -12.22 8.66 -4.64
CA HIS A 195 -11.00 8.29 -3.95
C HIS A 195 -9.84 9.11 -4.49
N SER A 196 -8.91 9.47 -3.61
CA SER A 196 -7.66 10.14 -3.97
C SER A 196 -6.51 9.14 -3.94
N LEU A 197 -5.85 8.94 -5.07
CA LEU A 197 -4.64 8.12 -5.17
C LEU A 197 -3.43 9.03 -4.98
N TYR A 198 -2.67 8.82 -3.91
CA TYR A 198 -1.43 9.54 -3.63
C TYR A 198 -0.23 8.66 -3.97
N GLY A 199 0.80 9.27 -4.54
CA GLY A 199 2.11 8.66 -4.70
C GLY A 199 2.86 8.73 -3.37
N MET A 200 3.81 7.82 -3.16
CA MET A 200 4.52 7.71 -1.89
C MET A 200 5.44 8.89 -1.58
N ASP A 201 5.80 9.67 -2.60
CA ASP A 201 6.77 10.77 -2.49
C ASP A 201 6.13 12.14 -2.25
N ASP A 202 4.83 12.30 -2.55
CA ASP A 202 4.11 13.57 -2.42
C ASP A 202 2.63 13.34 -2.03
N PHE A 203 2.32 13.63 -0.76
CA PHE A 203 0.96 13.59 -0.22
C PHE A 203 0.25 14.95 -0.27
N SER A 204 0.90 16.01 -0.75
CA SER A 204 0.29 17.35 -0.82
C SER A 204 -0.81 17.45 -1.86
N ARG A 205 -0.84 16.51 -2.82
CA ARG A 205 -1.86 16.41 -3.87
C ARG A 205 -2.06 14.97 -4.33
N PRO A 206 -3.29 14.59 -4.71
CA PRO A 206 -3.52 13.31 -5.37
C PRO A 206 -2.86 13.30 -6.75
N HIS A 207 -2.25 12.16 -7.09
CA HIS A 207 -1.77 11.87 -8.44
C HIS A 207 -2.93 11.52 -9.38
N ALA A 208 -3.96 10.87 -8.85
CA ALA A 208 -5.19 10.60 -9.56
C ALA A 208 -6.40 10.70 -8.62
N LEU A 209 -7.55 11.09 -9.17
CA LEU A 209 -8.84 10.91 -8.53
C LEU A 209 -9.54 9.73 -9.20
N VAL A 210 -10.01 8.79 -8.41
CA VAL A 210 -10.73 7.59 -8.88
C VAL A 210 -12.17 7.73 -8.47
N ILE A 211 -13.09 7.67 -9.43
CA ILE A 211 -14.52 7.65 -9.16
C ILE A 211 -15.02 6.22 -9.33
N GLU A 212 -15.60 5.66 -8.28
CA GLU A 212 -16.14 4.32 -8.23
C GLU A 212 -17.67 4.38 -8.20
N GLN A 213 -18.31 3.79 -9.21
CA GLN A 213 -19.76 3.59 -9.23
C GLN A 213 -20.05 2.08 -9.31
N ARG A 214 -20.52 1.49 -8.21
CA ARG A 214 -20.66 0.03 -8.08
C ARG A 214 -21.69 -0.60 -9.02
N GLN A 215 -22.60 0.20 -9.57
CA GLN A 215 -23.60 -0.24 -10.54
C GLN A 215 -23.16 0.01 -12.00
N GLY A 216 -21.94 0.51 -12.22
CA GLY A 216 -21.46 0.95 -13.53
C GLY A 216 -21.86 2.39 -13.87
N PHE A 217 -21.24 2.94 -14.91
CA PHE A 217 -21.54 4.29 -15.40
C PHE A 217 -22.59 4.24 -16.51
N ASN A 218 -23.55 5.16 -16.46
CA ASN A 218 -24.37 5.49 -17.62
C ASN A 218 -23.58 6.46 -18.50
N TRP A 219 -23.07 5.98 -19.64
CA TRP A 219 -22.23 6.79 -20.52
C TRP A 219 -23.02 7.82 -21.35
N ASP A 220 -24.35 7.74 -21.36
CA ASP A 220 -25.23 8.67 -22.06
C ASP A 220 -25.71 9.84 -21.17
N GLU A 221 -25.39 9.83 -19.87
CA GLU A 221 -25.79 10.86 -18.90
C GLU A 221 -24.58 11.45 -18.16
N PRO A 222 -24.60 12.76 -17.83
CA PRO A 222 -23.52 13.39 -17.10
C PRO A 222 -23.47 12.90 -15.65
N LEU A 223 -22.26 12.59 -15.16
CA LEU A 223 -22.03 12.26 -13.75
C LEU A 223 -21.96 13.53 -12.90
N LEU A 224 -22.97 13.75 -12.06
CA LEU A 224 -23.00 14.87 -11.13
C LEU A 224 -22.21 14.54 -9.86
N LEU A 225 -21.14 15.30 -9.60
CA LEU A 225 -20.33 15.18 -8.40
C LEU A 225 -20.52 16.43 -7.54
N ASN A 226 -20.93 16.25 -6.29
CA ASN A 226 -20.91 17.32 -5.31
C ASN A 226 -19.58 17.26 -4.56
N VAL A 227 -18.74 18.29 -4.70
CA VAL A 227 -17.43 18.35 -4.05
C VAL A 227 -17.44 19.48 -3.04
N ASP A 228 -17.39 19.13 -1.76
CA ASP A 228 -17.30 20.08 -0.65
C ASP A 228 -15.88 20.70 -0.59
N ARG A 229 -15.69 21.73 -1.42
CA ARG A 229 -14.73 22.85 -1.42
C ARG A 229 -13.25 22.62 -1.05
N ASN A 230 -12.39 22.66 -2.08
CA ASN A 230 -11.18 23.50 -2.24
C ASN A 230 -10.29 22.87 -3.35
N TYR A 231 -10.33 23.39 -4.58
CA TYR A 231 -9.46 22.91 -5.66
C TYR A 231 -8.79 24.06 -6.42
N LYS A 232 -7.58 23.79 -6.95
CA LYS A 232 -6.89 24.62 -7.93
C LYS A 232 -6.75 23.82 -9.23
N VAL A 233 -7.19 24.41 -10.34
CA VAL A 233 -7.03 23.82 -11.68
C VAL A 233 -5.54 23.79 -12.03
N HIS A 234 -5.05 22.62 -12.47
CA HIS A 234 -3.68 22.42 -12.90
C HIS A 234 -3.66 21.89 -14.35
N ASN A 235 -2.95 22.58 -15.24
CA ASN A 235 -2.82 22.18 -16.65
C ASN A 235 -1.56 21.34 -16.84
N SER A 236 -1.70 20.02 -16.97
CA SER A 236 -0.64 19.14 -17.44
C SER A 236 -1.20 17.96 -18.22
N SER A 237 -0.59 17.67 -19.37
CA SER A 237 -1.00 16.62 -20.31
C SER A 237 -0.43 15.27 -19.89
N PHE A 238 -1.27 14.23 -19.80
CA PHE A 238 -0.83 12.84 -19.55
C PHE A 238 -1.16 11.92 -20.73
N TYR A 239 -0.26 10.95 -21.01
CA TYR A 239 -0.41 9.87 -21.98
C TYR A 239 -1.24 8.70 -21.41
N ARG A 240 -2.03 8.02 -22.25
CA ARG A 240 -3.22 7.21 -21.89
C ARG A 240 -3.14 5.74 -22.34
N SER A 241 -3.87 4.85 -21.66
CA SER A 241 -4.12 3.46 -22.09
C SER A 241 -5.50 3.29 -22.76
N ARG A 242 -5.76 2.14 -23.40
CA ARG A 242 -6.96 1.87 -24.22
C ARG A 242 -8.25 1.56 -23.43
N HIS A 243 -8.20 1.50 -22.11
CA HIS A 243 -9.37 1.19 -21.26
C HIS A 243 -9.78 2.33 -20.33
N ASP A 244 -9.19 3.51 -20.52
CA ASP A 244 -9.47 4.70 -19.72
C ASP A 244 -10.47 5.60 -20.47
N ALA A 245 -11.58 5.96 -19.83
CA ALA A 245 -12.41 7.06 -20.31
C ALA A 245 -11.71 8.38 -19.98
N THR A 246 -11.36 9.13 -21.01
CA THR A 246 -10.79 10.46 -20.81
C THR A 246 -11.90 11.43 -20.44
N VAL A 247 -11.74 12.10 -19.30
CA VAL A 247 -12.45 13.35 -19.01
C VAL A 247 -11.53 14.51 -19.41
N LEU A 248 -11.82 15.18 -20.52
CA LEU A 248 -11.15 16.41 -20.94
C LEU A 248 -11.63 17.58 -20.06
N PRO A 249 -10.85 18.67 -19.96
CA PRO A 249 -11.32 19.86 -19.25
C PRO A 249 -12.66 20.42 -19.75
N GLY A 250 -13.03 20.15 -21.01
CA GLY A 250 -14.34 20.51 -21.58
C GLY A 250 -15.49 19.57 -21.23
N ASP A 251 -15.18 18.37 -20.73
CA ASP A 251 -16.18 17.38 -20.27
C ASP A 251 -16.62 17.66 -18.83
N LEU A 252 -15.96 18.61 -18.16
CA LEU A 252 -16.30 19.10 -16.83
C LEU A 252 -17.02 20.44 -16.94
N SER A 253 -18.30 20.46 -16.57
CA SER A 253 -19.08 21.69 -16.46
C SER A 253 -19.30 22.06 -15.00
N ILE A 254 -18.91 23.27 -14.61
CA ILE A 254 -19.30 23.87 -13.32
C ILE A 254 -20.56 24.70 -13.58
N PRO A 255 -21.71 24.39 -12.96
CA PRO A 255 -22.91 25.20 -13.11
C PRO A 255 -22.62 26.64 -12.65
N PRO A 256 -23.04 27.67 -13.41
CA PRO A 256 -22.74 29.07 -13.11
C PRO A 256 -23.26 29.56 -11.74
N ASP A 257 -24.15 28.79 -11.13
CA ASP A 257 -24.91 29.14 -9.93
C ASP A 257 -24.20 28.66 -8.63
N GLN A 258 -23.14 27.85 -8.75
CA GLN A 258 -22.35 27.37 -7.62
C GLN A 258 -21.02 28.12 -7.53
N ARG A 259 -21.06 29.37 -7.05
CA ARG A 259 -19.86 30.10 -6.66
C ARG A 259 -19.40 29.62 -5.28
N GLY A 260 -18.24 28.97 -5.21
CA GLY A 260 -17.61 28.64 -3.93
C GLY A 260 -17.25 29.92 -3.15
N MET A 261 -17.59 29.96 -1.86
CA MET A 261 -16.86 30.78 -0.87
C MET A 261 -15.68 29.98 -0.34
#